data_AF-A0A962CJW2-F1
#
_entry.id   AF-A0A962CJW2-F1
#
_cell.length_a   1.000
_cell.length_b   1.000
_cell.length_c   1.000
_cell.angle_alpha   90.00
_cell.angle_beta   90.00
_cell.angle_gamma   90.00
#
_symmetry.space_group_name_H-M   'P 1'
#
loop_
_entity.id
_entity.type
_entity.pdbx_description
1 polymer ?
#
loop_
_entity_poly.entity_id
_entity_poly.type
_entity_poly.pdbx_seq_one_letter_code
_entity_poly.pdbx_strand_id
1 'polypeptide(L)'
;MINRVIAKIHPRFAVVVHDLTMVWLAWTAITSIRWSFESVRPELGLFGPEVCLVLASQGLIFWITGLYKGLWRFASLPDLWNILRAATLGALAISVTLFLYNRLATVPRTVLLVYTPTLALLLGFPRLAYRYWKDNRLDFLSRSPAMRVLVLGAGRAGDT
;
A
#
# COMPACT_ATOMS: atom_id res chain seq x y z
N MET A 1 7.13 26.41 17.90
CA MET A 1 7.73 25.06 17.69
C MET A 1 6.69 23.94 17.48
N ILE A 2 5.40 24.15 17.82
CA ILE A 2 4.32 23.15 17.77
C ILE A 2 3.82 22.82 16.34
N ASN A 3 3.87 23.76 15.38
CA ASN A 3 3.30 23.56 14.04
C ASN A 3 4.09 22.58 13.13
N ARG A 4 5.37 22.28 13.42
CA ARG A 4 6.14 21.32 12.60
C ARG A 4 5.81 19.86 12.92
N VAL A 5 5.28 19.57 14.11
CA VAL A 5 4.90 18.21 14.52
C VAL A 5 3.54 17.86 13.92
N ILE A 6 2.59 18.79 13.94
CA ILE A 6 1.25 18.64 13.35
C ILE A 6 1.34 18.41 11.83
N ALA A 7 2.21 19.14 11.13
CA ALA A 7 2.41 18.99 9.69
C ALA A 7 3.06 17.65 9.28
N LYS A 8 3.81 16.98 10.17
CA LYS A 8 4.42 15.66 9.91
C LYS A 8 3.53 14.48 10.30
N ILE A 9 2.63 14.65 11.28
CA ILE A 9 1.72 13.59 11.74
C ILE A 9 0.51 13.44 10.80
N HIS A 10 -0.05 14.54 10.29
CA HIS A 10 -1.21 14.52 9.39
C HIS A 10 -1.05 13.64 8.15
N PRO A 11 0.08 13.65 7.41
CA PRO A 11 0.24 12.81 6.23
C PRO A 11 0.39 11.32 6.59
N ARG A 12 1.03 10.99 7.72
CA ARG A 12 1.21 9.59 8.13
C ARG A 12 -0.12 8.96 8.54
N PHE A 13 -0.92 9.67 9.33
CA PHE A 13 -2.23 9.19 9.73
C PHE A 13 -3.17 9.03 8.52
N ALA A 14 -3.16 10.00 7.59
CA ALA A 14 -3.93 9.89 6.35
C ALA A 14 -3.56 8.66 5.52
N VAL A 15 -2.27 8.31 5.43
CA VAL A 15 -1.82 7.10 4.73
C VAL A 15 -2.24 5.83 5.47
N VAL A 16 -2.17 5.80 6.80
CA VAL A 16 -2.64 4.64 7.59
C VAL A 16 -4.14 4.43 7.41
N VAL A 17 -4.93 5.50 7.49
CA VAL A 17 -6.38 5.45 7.25
C VAL A 17 -6.66 4.99 5.84
N HIS A 18 -5.98 5.55 4.84
CA HIS A 18 -6.12 5.12 3.45
C HIS A 18 -5.79 3.64 3.27
N ASP A 19 -4.66 3.16 3.79
CA ASP A 19 -4.26 1.77 3.69
C ASP A 19 -5.28 0.84 4.37
N LEU A 20 -5.81 1.20 5.54
CA LEU A 20 -6.87 0.44 6.22
C LEU A 20 -8.18 0.45 5.42
N THR A 21 -8.55 1.58 4.80
CA THR A 21 -9.72 1.63 3.91
C THR A 21 -9.52 0.75 2.67
N MET A 22 -8.30 0.64 2.14
CA MET A 22 -7.97 -0.25 1.02
C MET A 22 -8.08 -1.72 1.43
N VAL A 23 -7.70 -2.07 2.66
CA VAL A 23 -7.91 -3.42 3.21
C VAL A 23 -9.40 -3.75 3.31
N TRP A 24 -10.18 -2.83 3.88
CA TRP A 24 -11.63 -3.00 3.99
C TRP A 24 -12.30 -3.16 2.63
N LEU A 25 -11.95 -2.30 1.66
CA LEU A 25 -12.46 -2.38 0.29
C LEU A 25 -12.03 -3.67 -0.41
N ALA A 26 -10.76 -4.07 -0.32
CA ALA A 26 -10.26 -5.29 -0.94
C ALA A 26 -11.00 -6.52 -0.40
N TRP A 27 -11.14 -6.61 0.92
CA TRP A 27 -11.82 -7.73 1.56
C TRP A 27 -13.29 -7.80 1.15
N THR A 28 -14.03 -6.70 1.33
CA THR A 28 -15.47 -6.62 1.01
C THR A 28 -15.75 -6.86 -0.47
N ALA A 29 -14.93 -6.32 -1.38
CA ALA A 29 -15.09 -6.53 -2.81
C ALA A 29 -14.91 -8.01 -3.19
N ILE A 30 -13.84 -8.66 -2.71
CA ILE A 30 -13.57 -10.06 -3.07
C ILE A 30 -14.61 -11.00 -2.47
N THR A 31 -15.01 -10.80 -1.21
CA THR A 31 -16.07 -11.64 -0.60
C THR A 31 -17.41 -11.44 -1.32
N SER A 32 -17.75 -10.21 -1.69
CA SER A 32 -18.99 -9.91 -2.44
C SER A 32 -18.97 -10.53 -3.84
N ILE A 33 -17.85 -10.39 -4.56
CA ILE A 33 -17.68 -10.99 -5.89
C ILE A 33 -17.75 -12.52 -5.77
N ARG A 34 -17.03 -13.12 -4.82
CA ARG A 34 -17.00 -14.59 -4.67
C ARG A 34 -18.39 -15.15 -4.41
N TRP A 35 -19.19 -14.50 -3.58
CA TRP A 35 -20.54 -14.94 -3.22
C TRP A 35 -21.62 -14.55 -4.20
N SER A 36 -21.33 -13.62 -5.12
CA SER A 36 -22.22 -13.36 -6.25
C SER A 36 -22.34 -14.58 -7.18
N PHE A 37 -21.37 -15.50 -7.14
CA PHE A 37 -21.37 -16.75 -7.90
C PHE A 37 -22.00 -17.94 -7.17
N GLU A 38 -22.44 -17.79 -5.91
CA GLU A 38 -22.97 -18.88 -5.10
C GLU A 38 -24.47 -18.67 -4.83
N SER A 39 -25.26 -19.76 -4.86
CA SER A 39 -26.70 -19.70 -4.62
C SER A 39 -27.05 -19.46 -3.15
N VAL A 40 -26.22 -19.96 -2.23
CA VAL A 40 -26.34 -19.77 -0.79
C VAL A 40 -25.32 -18.73 -0.35
N ARG A 41 -25.80 -17.57 0.11
CA ARG A 41 -24.97 -16.50 0.63
C ARG A 41 -24.99 -16.51 2.15
N PRO A 42 -23.83 -16.59 2.82
CA PRO A 42 -23.78 -16.31 4.24
C PRO A 42 -23.99 -14.80 4.48
N GLU A 43 -24.59 -14.43 5.60
CA GLU A 43 -24.78 -13.03 5.96
C GLU A 43 -23.49 -12.43 6.53
N LEU A 44 -22.55 -12.03 5.66
CA LEU A 44 -21.45 -11.15 6.10
C LEU A 44 -21.93 -9.71 6.08
N GLY A 45 -22.00 -9.11 7.28
CA GLY A 45 -22.12 -7.67 7.41
C GLY A 45 -20.86 -6.97 6.90
N LEU A 46 -21.03 -5.74 6.37
CA LEU A 46 -19.92 -4.86 5.97
C LEU A 46 -18.93 -4.56 7.11
N PHE A 47 -19.38 -4.73 8.35
CA PHE A 47 -18.62 -4.58 9.59
C PHE A 47 -18.76 -5.81 10.49
N GLY A 48 -18.87 -6.99 9.90
CA GLY A 48 -18.91 -8.25 10.64
C GLY A 48 -17.62 -8.55 11.42
N PRO A 49 -17.65 -9.52 12.34
CA PRO A 49 -16.48 -9.91 13.13
C PRO A 49 -15.29 -10.33 12.23
N GLU A 50 -15.54 -10.95 11.08
CA GLU A 50 -14.51 -11.32 10.11
C GLU A 50 -13.77 -10.10 9.57
N VAL A 51 -14.49 -9.02 9.27
CA VAL A 51 -13.90 -7.77 8.77
C VAL A 51 -13.04 -7.13 9.85
N CYS A 52 -13.51 -7.11 11.09
CA CYS A 52 -12.74 -6.61 12.23
C CYS A 52 -11.44 -7.41 12.44
N LEU A 53 -11.50 -8.74 12.36
CA LEU A 53 -10.33 -9.61 12.47
C LEU A 53 -9.34 -9.39 11.32
N VAL A 54 -9.83 -9.22 10.09
CA VAL A 54 -9.01 -8.93 8.91
C VAL A 54 -8.31 -7.59 9.05
N LEU A 55 -9.04 -6.54 9.45
CA LEU A 55 -8.47 -5.21 9.67
C LEU A 55 -7.43 -5.21 10.79
N ALA A 56 -7.71 -5.88 11.91
CA ALA A 56 -6.78 -5.98 13.03
C ALA A 56 -5.50 -6.74 12.64
N SER A 57 -5.62 -7.90 12.01
CA SER A 57 -4.48 -8.72 11.59
C SER A 57 -3.64 -8.01 10.53
N GLN A 58 -4.27 -7.45 9.50
CA GLN A 58 -3.57 -6.72 8.45
C GLN A 58 -2.91 -5.44 8.98
N GLY A 59 -3.60 -4.68 9.83
CA GLY A 59 -3.08 -3.48 10.46
C GLY A 59 -1.86 -3.79 11.34
N LEU A 60 -1.89 -4.90 12.08
CA LEU A 60 -0.75 -5.38 12.86
C LEU A 60 0.44 -5.72 11.96
N ILE A 61 0.21 -6.39 10.83
CA ILE A 61 1.29 -6.71 9.88
C ILE A 61 1.86 -5.45 9.23
N PHE A 62 1.05 -4.46 8.85
CA PHE A 62 1.56 -3.17 8.34
C PHE A 62 2.42 -2.44 9.37
N TRP A 63 2.07 -2.54 10.64
CA TRP A 63 2.85 -1.99 11.74
C TRP A 63 4.19 -2.72 11.93
N ILE A 64 4.18 -4.06 11.98
CA ILE A 64 5.38 -4.89 12.19
C ILE A 64 6.33 -4.80 10.99
N THR A 65 5.80 -4.89 9.76
CA THR A 65 6.61 -4.77 8.53
C THR A 65 7.19 -3.37 8.35
N GLY A 66 6.71 -2.39 9.12
CA GLY A 66 7.21 -1.03 9.09
C GLY A 66 6.98 -0.37 7.73
N LEU A 67 5.88 -0.71 7.04
CA LEU A 67 5.54 -0.17 5.71
C LEU A 67 5.60 1.37 5.69
N TYR A 68 5.31 2.01 6.82
CA TYR A 68 5.32 3.46 6.99
C TYR A 68 6.70 4.08 7.26
N LYS A 69 7.73 3.28 7.59
CA LYS A 69 9.08 3.77 7.91
C LYS A 69 9.90 4.11 6.65
N GLY A 70 9.56 3.53 5.50
CA GLY A 70 10.32 3.61 4.25
C GLY A 70 9.94 4.74 3.29
N LEU A 71 8.97 5.61 3.64
CA LEU A 71 8.34 6.58 2.72
C LEU A 71 9.30 7.59 2.03
N TRP A 72 10.58 7.64 2.40
CA TRP A 72 11.53 8.69 1.97
C TRP A 72 12.88 8.17 1.42
N ARG A 73 13.11 6.85 1.27
CA ARG A 73 14.39 6.36 0.73
C ARG A 73 14.19 5.70 -0.65
N PHE A 74 14.61 6.45 -1.67
CA PHE A 74 14.60 6.22 -3.12
C PHE A 74 14.45 4.80 -3.69
N ALA A 75 13.84 4.80 -4.88
CA ALA A 75 13.74 3.78 -5.93
C ALA A 75 12.51 2.86 -5.87
N SER A 76 11.78 2.85 -6.98
CA SER A 76 10.39 2.41 -7.18
C SER A 76 10.14 0.90 -6.99
N LEU A 77 11.20 0.09 -6.97
CA LEU A 77 11.15 -1.37 -6.90
C LEU A 77 11.11 -1.90 -5.45
N PRO A 78 11.98 -1.45 -4.53
CA PRO A 78 11.93 -1.91 -3.14
C PRO A 78 10.64 -1.53 -2.40
N ASP A 79 9.94 -0.46 -2.77
CA ASP A 79 8.63 -0.13 -2.16
C ASP A 79 7.54 -1.14 -2.56
N LEU A 80 7.50 -1.53 -3.83
CA LEU A 80 6.58 -2.55 -4.31
C LEU A 80 6.85 -3.91 -3.66
N TRP A 81 8.13 -4.26 -3.48
CA TRP A 81 8.52 -5.48 -2.78
C TRP A 81 8.07 -5.46 -1.31
N ASN A 82 8.19 -4.33 -0.63
CA ASN A 82 7.70 -4.18 0.74
C ASN A 82 6.18 -4.29 0.84
N ILE A 83 5.44 -3.70 -0.12
CA ILE A 83 3.97 -3.84 -0.20
C ILE A 83 3.60 -5.30 -0.41
N LEU A 84 4.25 -5.99 -1.36
CA LEU A 84 3.98 -7.40 -1.65
C LEU A 84 4.30 -8.29 -0.45
N ARG A 85 5.42 -8.04 0.24
CA ARG A 85 5.79 -8.74 1.48
C ARG A 85 4.80 -8.49 2.60
N ALA A 86 4.33 -7.26 2.76
CA ALA A 86 3.32 -6.92 3.75
C ALA A 86 1.94 -7.52 3.42
N ALA A 87 1.56 -7.56 2.15
CA ALA A 87 0.32 -8.18 1.69
C ALA A 87 0.34 -9.70 1.89
N THR A 88 1.45 -10.37 1.54
CA THR A 88 1.61 -11.83 1.71
C THR A 88 1.62 -12.24 3.17
N LEU A 89 2.42 -11.57 4.02
CA LEU A 89 2.43 -11.81 5.47
C LEU A 89 1.05 -11.51 6.09
N GLY A 90 0.39 -10.48 5.58
CA GLY A 90 -0.97 -10.10 5.95
C GLY A 90 -1.99 -11.20 5.67
N ALA A 91 -2.00 -11.72 4.44
CA ALA A 91 -2.86 -12.81 4.03
C ALA A 91 -2.61 -14.09 4.86
N LEU A 92 -1.35 -14.39 5.20
CA LEU A 92 -1.02 -15.49 6.10
C LEU A 92 -1.56 -15.27 7.51
N ALA A 93 -1.38 -14.07 8.07
CA ALA A 93 -1.92 -13.72 9.39
C ALA A 93 -3.46 -13.80 9.42
N ILE A 94 -4.13 -13.28 8.38
CA ILE A 94 -5.58 -13.41 8.21
C ILE A 94 -5.99 -14.88 8.14
N SER A 95 -5.27 -15.70 7.36
CA SER A 95 -5.56 -17.13 7.23
C SER A 95 -5.50 -17.84 8.58
N VAL A 96 -4.46 -17.59 9.38
CA VAL A 96 -4.32 -18.15 10.73
C VAL A 96 -5.42 -17.65 11.65
N THR A 97 -5.71 -16.35 11.61
CA THR A 97 -6.73 -15.71 12.48
C THR A 97 -8.12 -16.27 12.19
N LEU A 98 -8.50 -16.36 10.92
CA LEU A 98 -9.78 -16.94 10.52
C LEU A 98 -9.84 -18.45 10.78
N PHE A 99 -8.72 -19.16 10.65
CA PHE A 99 -8.68 -20.59 10.97
C PHE A 99 -8.97 -20.84 12.45
N LEU A 100 -8.42 -20.00 13.34
CA LEU A 100 -8.71 -20.07 14.78
C LEU A 100 -10.14 -19.65 15.12
N TYR A 101 -10.70 -18.69 14.37
CA TYR A 101 -12.06 -18.19 14.62
C TYR A 101 -13.16 -19.16 14.16
N ASN A 102 -13.12 -19.59 12.90
CA ASN A 102 -14.21 -20.37 12.27
C ASN A 102 -13.72 -21.55 11.43
N ARG A 103 -12.44 -21.94 11.53
CA ARG A 103 -11.82 -23.00 10.71
C ARG A 103 -11.95 -22.78 9.20
N LEU A 104 -12.04 -21.52 8.75
CA LEU A 104 -12.30 -21.14 7.35
C LEU A 104 -13.65 -21.65 6.80
N ALA A 105 -14.62 -21.98 7.67
CA ALA A 105 -15.92 -22.47 7.23
C ALA A 105 -16.69 -21.45 6.39
N THR A 106 -16.63 -20.17 6.77
CA THR A 106 -17.37 -19.09 6.10
C THR A 106 -16.62 -18.49 4.91
N VAL A 107 -15.30 -18.64 4.83
CA VAL A 107 -14.47 -17.95 3.82
C VAL A 107 -13.74 -18.97 2.94
N PRO A 108 -14.09 -19.05 1.64
CA PRO A 108 -13.38 -19.92 0.70
C PRO A 108 -11.90 -19.57 0.62
N ARG A 109 -11.02 -20.59 0.60
CA ARG A 109 -9.55 -20.42 0.51
C ARG A 109 -9.10 -19.59 -0.71
N THR A 110 -9.89 -19.62 -1.79
CA THR A 110 -9.66 -18.82 -2.99
C THR A 110 -9.71 -17.32 -2.73
N VAL A 111 -10.53 -16.86 -1.78
CA VAL A 111 -10.60 -15.44 -1.37
C VAL A 111 -9.25 -14.96 -0.85
N LEU A 112 -8.56 -15.77 -0.05
CA LEU A 112 -7.26 -15.43 0.53
C LEU A 112 -6.15 -15.36 -0.54
N LEU A 113 -6.21 -16.25 -1.53
CA LEU A 113 -5.28 -16.23 -2.66
C LEU A 113 -5.45 -14.98 -3.53
N VAL A 114 -6.69 -14.59 -3.81
CA VAL A 114 -7.00 -13.39 -4.62
C VAL A 114 -6.76 -12.11 -3.82
N TYR A 115 -6.95 -12.13 -2.50
CA TYR A 115 -6.76 -10.99 -1.63
C TYR A 115 -5.35 -10.40 -1.69
N THR A 116 -4.32 -11.25 -1.74
CA THR A 116 -2.92 -10.80 -1.77
C THR A 116 -2.60 -9.89 -2.98
N PRO A 117 -2.80 -10.33 -4.25
CA PRO A 117 -2.55 -9.47 -5.40
C PRO A 117 -3.52 -8.28 -5.47
N THR A 118 -4.79 -8.46 -5.10
CA THR A 118 -5.75 -7.35 -5.10
C THR A 118 -5.34 -6.25 -4.13
N LEU A 119 -4.93 -6.60 -2.91
CA LEU A 119 -4.46 -5.62 -1.93
C LEU A 119 -3.16 -4.96 -2.38
N ALA A 120 -2.21 -5.72 -2.93
CA ALA A 120 -0.96 -5.18 -3.46
C ALA A 120 -1.22 -4.16 -4.58
N LEU A 121 -2.20 -4.42 -5.45
CA LEU A 121 -2.63 -3.47 -6.48
C LEU A 121 -3.34 -2.25 -5.89
N LEU A 122 -4.28 -2.44 -4.96
CA LEU A 122 -5.01 -1.33 -4.32
C LEU A 122 -4.09 -0.38 -3.55
N LEU A 123 -3.02 -0.90 -2.94
CA LEU A 123 -2.02 -0.09 -2.24
C LEU A 123 -0.97 0.50 -3.19
N GLY A 124 -0.51 -0.29 -4.16
CA GLY A 124 0.53 0.11 -5.09
C GLY A 124 0.05 1.14 -6.12
N PHE A 125 -1.16 0.99 -6.64
CA PHE A 125 -1.67 1.82 -7.74
C PHE A 125 -1.81 3.30 -7.37
N PRO A 126 -2.42 3.70 -6.23
CA PRO A 126 -2.48 5.10 -5.83
C PRO A 126 -1.09 5.71 -5.58
N ARG A 127 -0.15 4.93 -5.04
CA ARG A 127 1.23 5.38 -4.75
C ARG A 127 2.02 5.62 -6.04
N LEU A 128 1.91 4.70 -7.00
CA LEU A 128 2.54 4.82 -8.32
C LEU A 128 1.90 5.95 -9.13
N ALA A 129 0.57 6.08 -9.11
CA ALA A 129 -0.16 7.12 -9.82
C ALA A 129 0.15 8.52 -9.28
N TYR A 130 0.13 8.69 -7.94
CA TYR A 130 0.52 9.95 -7.30
C TYR A 130 1.95 10.33 -7.65
N ARG A 131 2.86 9.35 -7.66
CA ARG A 131 4.26 9.58 -8.02
C ARG A 131 4.41 9.94 -9.49
N TYR A 132 3.81 9.19 -10.41
CA TYR A 132 3.87 9.49 -11.84
C TYR A 132 3.34 10.89 -12.15
N TRP A 133 2.23 11.27 -11.52
CA TRP A 133 1.68 12.62 -11.68
C TRP A 133 2.59 13.71 -11.12
N LYS A 134 3.19 13.48 -9.95
CA LYS A 134 4.12 14.43 -9.31
C LYS A 134 5.45 14.55 -10.06
N ASP A 135 6.03 13.43 -10.48
CA ASP A 135 7.29 13.39 -11.23
C ASP A 135 7.11 14.08 -12.59
N ASN A 136 5.98 13.85 -13.29
CA ASN A 136 5.65 14.58 -14.52
C ASN A 136 5.45 16.10 -14.31
N ARG A 137 4.86 16.52 -13.19
CA ARG A 137 4.72 17.94 -12.82
C ARG A 137 6.06 18.59 -12.50
N LEU A 138 6.95 17.87 -11.83
CA LEU A 138 8.29 18.35 -11.50
C LEU A 138 9.18 18.43 -12.75
N ASP A 139 9.06 17.52 -13.71
CA ASP A 139 9.71 17.64 -15.02
C ASP A 139 9.19 18.84 -15.82
N PHE A 140 7.89 19.12 -15.73
CA PHE A 140 7.29 20.29 -16.39
C PHE A 140 7.71 21.63 -15.75
N LEU A 141 7.86 21.67 -14.42
CA LEU A 141 8.31 22.86 -13.68
C LEU A 141 9.85 23.00 -13.65
N SER A 142 10.59 21.89 -13.81
CA SER A 142 12.07 21.86 -13.89
C SER A 142 12.59 22.08 -15.31
N ARG A 143 11.71 22.40 -16.28
CA ARG A 143 12.06 23.21 -17.46
C ARG A 143 12.42 24.66 -17.10
N SER A 144 13.01 24.90 -15.93
CA SER A 144 13.99 25.97 -15.81
C SER A 144 15.11 25.61 -16.79
N PRO A 145 15.52 26.51 -17.69
CA PRO A 145 16.38 26.17 -18.80
C PRO A 145 17.61 25.46 -18.24
N ALA A 146 17.79 24.18 -18.62
CA ALA A 146 19.04 23.48 -18.37
C ALA A 146 20.12 24.32 -19.06
N MET A 147 20.78 25.18 -18.28
CA MET A 147 21.79 26.08 -18.78
C MET A 147 22.91 25.16 -19.24
N ARG A 148 22.98 24.96 -20.56
CA ARG A 148 24.06 24.23 -21.21
C ARG A 148 25.31 25.10 -21.02
N VAL A 149 25.99 24.91 -19.89
CA VAL A 149 27.29 25.54 -19.66
C VAL A 149 28.29 24.74 -20.47
N LEU A 150 28.60 25.26 -21.65
CA LEU A 150 29.74 24.83 -22.44
C LEU A 150 30.98 25.52 -21.84
N VAL A 151 31.79 24.78 -21.09
CA VAL A 151 33.08 25.27 -20.61
C VAL A 151 34.07 25.23 -21.77
N LEU A 152 34.19 26.33 -22.49
CA LEU A 152 35.24 26.56 -23.48
C LEU A 152 36.47 27.15 -22.76
N GLY A 153 37.53 26.35 -22.64
CA GLY A 153 38.80 26.78 -22.02
C GLY A 153 39.14 26.13 -20.68
N ALA A 154 38.68 24.91 -20.41
CA ALA A 154 39.30 24.08 -19.37
C ALA A 154 40.69 23.65 -19.86
N GLY A 155 41.70 24.48 -19.60
CA GLY A 155 43.11 24.09 -19.77
C GLY A 155 43.51 23.01 -18.76
N ARG A 156 44.73 23.08 -18.23
CA ARG A 156 45.31 22.10 -17.27
C ARG A 156 44.55 21.90 -15.94
N ALA A 157 43.43 22.57 -15.71
CA ALA A 157 42.61 22.41 -14.51
C ALA A 157 41.66 21.18 -14.56
N GLY A 158 41.64 20.43 -15.66
CA GLY A 158 40.83 19.21 -15.82
C GLY A 158 41.57 17.89 -15.61
N ASP A 159 42.90 17.92 -15.41
CA ASP A 159 43.73 16.75 -15.14
C ASP A 159 44.35 16.87 -13.74
N THR A 160 43.59 16.46 -12.71
CA THR A 160 44.11 15.84 -11.47
C THR A 160 43.00 15.01 -10.84
#